data_AF-A0A970CHX2-F1
#
_entry.id   AF-A0A970CHX2-F1
#
_cell.length_a   1.000
_cell.length_b   1.000
_cell.length_c   1.000
_cell.angle_alpha   90.00
_cell.angle_beta   90.00
_cell.angle_gamma   90.00
#
_symmetry.space_group_name_H-M   'P 1'
#
loop_
_entity.id
_entity.type
_entity.pdbx_description
1 polymer ?
#
loop_
_entity_poly.entity_id
_entity_poly.type
_entity_poly.pdbx_seq_one_letter_code
_entity_poly.pdbx_strand_id
1 'polypeptide(L)'
;MRKKAAAIAYDHIGVPKVVAKGDGLVAQKIIEFAREKGIPVQSNETLVEALMQVELSAEIPPELYQAVAEVLAFIYRMDKKKSKSFHI
;
A
#
# COMPACT_ATOMS: atom_id res chain seq x y z
N MET A 1 14.92 -14.51 -3.82
CA MET A 1 14.53 -13.18 -4.37
C MET A 1 14.74 -12.12 -3.29
N ARG A 2 15.20 -10.91 -3.67
CA ARG A 2 15.33 -9.79 -2.71
C ARG A 2 13.95 -9.22 -2.41
N LYS A 3 13.68 -8.90 -1.14
CA LYS A 3 12.38 -8.33 -0.71
C LYS A 3 12.15 -6.98 -1.42
N LYS A 4 10.92 -6.72 -1.86
CA LYS A 4 10.51 -5.46 -2.46
C LYS A 4 9.36 -4.86 -1.67
N ALA A 5 9.26 -3.54 -1.68
CA ALA A 5 8.15 -2.82 -1.08
C ALA A 5 7.86 -1.55 -1.89
N ALA A 6 6.57 -1.23 -1.99
CA ALA A 6 6.08 0.05 -2.48
C ALA A 6 5.03 0.58 -1.50
N ALA A 7 5.01 1.88 -1.28
CA ALA A 7 4.03 2.58 -0.47
C ALA A 7 3.23 3.52 -1.37
N ILE A 8 1.91 3.50 -1.18
CA ILE A 8 0.98 4.37 -1.88
C ILE A 8 0.33 5.36 -0.90
N ALA A 9 0.11 6.58 -1.34
CA ALA A 9 -0.68 7.59 -0.63
C ALA A 9 -1.95 7.89 -1.40
N TYR A 10 -3.07 8.02 -0.69
CA TYR A 10 -4.38 8.34 -1.25
C TYR A 10 -5.12 9.29 -0.32
N ASP A 11 -5.60 10.40 -0.87
CA ASP A 11 -6.26 11.50 -0.16
C ASP A 11 -7.79 11.49 -0.27
N HIS A 12 -8.37 10.41 -0.83
CA HIS A 12 -9.80 10.24 -1.10
C HIS A 12 -10.39 11.13 -2.22
N ILE A 13 -9.60 11.98 -2.88
CA ILE A 13 -10.10 12.94 -3.87
C ILE A 13 -9.39 12.76 -5.23
N GLY A 14 -8.12 12.34 -5.24
CA GLY A 14 -7.31 12.18 -6.46
C GLY A 14 -7.05 10.74 -6.91
N VAL A 15 -5.97 10.54 -7.66
CA VAL A 15 -5.43 9.20 -7.97
C VAL A 15 -4.35 8.88 -6.92
N PRO A 16 -4.31 7.66 -6.36
CA PRO A 16 -3.22 7.27 -5.47
C PRO A 16 -1.86 7.49 -6.11
N LYS A 17 -0.83 7.78 -5.31
CA LYS A 17 0.54 8.02 -5.78
C LYS A 17 1.53 7.09 -5.12
N VAL A 18 2.59 6.70 -5.83
CA VAL A 18 3.72 5.97 -5.21
C VAL A 18 4.58 6.97 -4.45
N VAL A 19 4.65 6.86 -3.13
CA VAL A 19 5.39 7.80 -2.27
C VAL A 19 6.69 7.22 -1.71
N ALA A 20 6.84 5.90 -1.74
CA ALA A 20 8.10 5.24 -1.45
C ALA A 20 8.17 3.91 -2.21
N LYS A 21 9.38 3.51 -2.60
CA LYS A 21 9.65 2.19 -3.16
C LYS A 21 11.10 1.78 -2.90
N GLY A 22 11.35 0.48 -2.82
CA GLY A 22 12.69 -0.02 -2.57
C GLY A 22 12.81 -1.53 -2.65
N ASP A 23 14.05 -1.99 -2.69
CA ASP A 23 14.42 -3.40 -2.60
C ASP A 23 15.37 -3.66 -1.42
N GLY A 24 15.52 -4.94 -1.06
CA GLY A 24 16.46 -5.39 -0.05
C GLY A 24 16.28 -4.68 1.29
N LEU A 25 17.34 -4.00 1.74
CA LEU A 25 17.35 -3.26 3.01
C LEU A 25 16.39 -2.06 2.99
N VAL A 26 16.22 -1.39 1.85
CA VAL A 26 15.29 -0.26 1.73
C VAL A 26 13.85 -0.76 1.90
N ALA A 27 13.50 -1.87 1.25
CA ALA A 27 12.19 -2.50 1.41
C ALA A 27 11.90 -2.89 2.87
N GLN A 28 12.90 -3.42 3.58
CA GLN A 28 12.78 -3.76 5.00
C GLN A 28 12.47 -2.52 5.85
N LYS A 29 13.25 -1.44 5.67
CA LYS A 29 13.05 -0.18 6.39
C LYS A 29 11.68 0.45 6.11
N ILE A 30 11.19 0.41 4.86
CA ILE A 30 9.84 0.89 4.51
C ILE A 30 8.78 0.11 5.29
N ILE A 31 8.89 -1.22 5.34
CA ILE A 31 7.92 -2.08 6.03
C ILE A 31 7.97 -1.88 7.55
N GLU A 32 9.17 -1.75 8.12
CA GLU A 32 9.36 -1.47 9.54
C GLU A 32 8.74 -0.13 9.92
N PHE A 33 9.05 0.93 9.18
CA PHE A 33 8.48 2.25 9.38
C PHE A 33 6.94 2.25 9.28
N ALA A 34 6.38 1.55 8.27
CA ALA A 34 4.94 1.42 8.11
C ALA A 34 4.30 0.77 9.35
N ARG A 35 4.89 -0.33 9.86
CA ARG A 35 4.41 -1.01 11.06
C ARG A 35 4.47 -0.14 12.31
N GLU A 36 5.58 0.58 12.50
CA GLU A 36 5.75 1.51 13.63
C GLU A 36 4.71 2.64 13.62
N LYS A 37 4.32 3.11 12.43
CA LYS A 37 3.30 4.15 12.24
C LYS A 37 1.87 3.61 12.19
N GLY A 38 1.68 2.30 12.31
CA GLY A 38 0.35 1.67 12.19
C GLY A 38 -0.24 1.74 10.77
N ILE A 39 0.60 1.98 9.75
CA ILE A 39 0.19 1.96 8.35
C ILE A 39 -0.01 0.48 7.92
N PRO A 40 -1.17 0.12 7.34
CA PRO A 40 -1.43 -1.24 6.89
C PRO A 40 -0.39 -1.74 5.88
N VAL A 41 0.11 -2.97 6.08
CA VAL A 41 1.05 -3.62 5.17
C VAL A 41 0.39 -4.86 4.57
N GLN A 42 0.28 -4.88 3.25
CA GLN A 42 -0.26 -6.01 2.49
C GLN A 42 0.84 -6.68 1.65
N SER A 43 0.84 -8.01 1.60
CA SER A 43 1.75 -8.77 0.74
C SER A 43 1.05 -9.17 -0.54
N ASN A 44 1.55 -8.68 -1.68
CA ASN A 44 1.13 -9.09 -3.03
C ASN A 44 2.33 -8.91 -3.98
N GLU A 45 2.95 -10.02 -4.37
CA GLU A 45 4.19 -9.99 -5.17
C GLU A 45 3.98 -9.35 -6.54
N THR A 46 2.92 -9.74 -7.25
CA THR A 46 2.59 -9.20 -8.58
C THR A 46 2.34 -7.70 -8.54
N LEU A 47 1.57 -7.22 -7.56
CA LEU A 47 1.28 -5.79 -7.42
C LEU A 47 2.55 -5.01 -7.04
N VAL A 48 3.38 -5.54 -6.15
CA VAL A 48 4.65 -4.90 -5.79
C VAL A 48 5.57 -4.79 -7.00
N GLU A 49 5.71 -5.84 -7.81
CA GLU A 49 6.52 -5.79 -9.03
C GLU A 49 6.04 -4.73 -10.02
N ALA A 50 4.72 -4.61 -10.20
CA ALA A 50 4.13 -3.58 -11.04
C ALA A 50 4.37 -2.17 -10.50
N LEU A 51 4.16 -1.95 -9.19
CA LEU A 51 4.37 -0.66 -8.53
C LEU A 51 5.84 -0.22 -8.55
N MET A 52 6.79 -1.17 -8.60
CA MET A 52 8.22 -0.83 -8.73
C MET A 52 8.54 -0.16 -10.07
N GLN A 53 7.75 -0.43 -11.12
CA GLN A 53 7.88 0.20 -12.46
C GLN A 53 7.31 1.63 -12.51
N VAL A 54 6.43 2.01 -11.58
CA VAL A 54 5.84 3.35 -11.53
C VAL A 54 6.85 4.35 -10.98
N GLU A 55 6.96 5.52 -11.58
CA GLU A 55 7.88 6.57 -11.12
C GLU A 55 7.55 7.03 -9.69
N LEU A 56 8.58 7.40 -8.92
CA LEU A 56 8.36 7.92 -7.58
C LEU A 56 7.60 9.24 -7.64
N SER A 57 6.64 9.44 -6.74
CA SER A 57 5.71 10.57 -6.69
C SER A 57 4.73 10.67 -7.87
N ALA A 58 4.76 9.73 -8.80
CA ALA A 58 3.78 9.65 -9.87
C ALA A 58 2.47 8.99 -9.42
N GLU A 59 1.41 9.30 -10.16
CA GLU A 59 0.10 8.65 -10.00
C GLU A 59 0.18 7.20 -10.44
N ILE A 60 -0.61 6.35 -9.78
CA ILE A 60 -0.80 4.97 -10.20
C ILE A 60 -1.36 4.99 -11.64
N PRO A 61 -0.83 4.17 -12.56
CA PRO A 61 -1.36 4.13 -13.92
C PRO A 61 -2.67 3.31 -13.98
N PRO A 62 -3.56 3.57 -14.95
CA PRO A 62 -4.90 2.99 -15.00
C PRO A 62 -4.96 1.45 -14.94
N GLU A 63 -3.98 0.77 -15.52
CA GLU A 63 -3.85 -0.69 -15.51
C GLU A 63 -3.71 -1.29 -14.10
N LEU A 64 -3.29 -0.49 -13.11
CA LEU A 64 -3.13 -0.92 -11.72
C LEU A 64 -4.29 -0.49 -10.82
N TYR A 65 -5.28 0.25 -11.35
CA TYR A 65 -6.40 0.76 -10.54
C TYR A 65 -7.19 -0.33 -9.84
N GLN A 66 -7.51 -1.43 -10.54
CA GLN A 66 -8.27 -2.51 -9.94
C GLN A 66 -7.54 -3.13 -8.74
N ALA A 67 -6.26 -3.46 -8.92
CA ALA A 67 -5.45 -4.08 -7.86
C ALA A 67 -5.29 -3.14 -6.65
N VAL A 68 -5.08 -1.85 -6.89
CA VAL A 68 -4.98 -0.84 -5.81
C VAL A 68 -6.33 -0.67 -5.10
N ALA A 69 -7.44 -0.62 -5.84
CA ALA A 69 -8.79 -0.52 -5.26
C ALA A 69 -9.13 -1.73 -4.38
N GLU A 70 -8.73 -2.94 -4.77
CA GLU A 70 -8.90 -4.15 -3.96
C GLU A 70 -8.16 -4.05 -2.61
N VAL A 71 -6.93 -3.53 -2.61
CA VAL A 71 -6.15 -3.29 -1.39
C VAL A 71 -6.82 -2.24 -0.51
N LEU A 72 -7.24 -1.11 -1.07
CA LEU A 72 -7.93 -0.06 -0.31
C LEU A 72 -9.25 -0.56 0.27
N ALA A 73 -10.02 -1.33 -0.50
CA ALA A 73 -11.26 -1.93 -0.03
C ALA A 73 -11.03 -2.95 1.10
N PHE A 74 -9.93 -3.71 1.04
CA PHE A 74 -9.54 -4.62 2.12
C PHE A 74 -9.23 -3.87 3.42
N ILE A 75 -8.42 -2.81 3.34
CA ILE A 75 -8.09 -1.95 4.49
C ILE A 75 -9.36 -1.34 5.10
N TYR A 76 -10.23 -0.76 4.26
CA TYR A 76 -11.48 -0.16 4.72
C TYR A 76 -12.39 -1.15 5.45
N ARG A 77 -12.46 -2.41 4.97
CA ARG A 77 -13.22 -3.47 5.66
C ARG A 77 -12.59 -3.86 7.00
N MET A 78 -11.27 -3.85 7.13
CA MET A 78 -10.59 -4.12 8.40
C MET A 78 -10.90 -3.03 9.44
N ASP A 79 -10.85 -1.76 9.03
CA ASP A 79 -11.14 -0.64 9.94
C ASP A 79 -12.61 -0.63 10.38
N LYS A 80 -13.55 -0.93 9.46
CA LYS A 80 -14.97 -1.11 9.81
C LYS A 80 -15.21 -2.24 10.81
N LYS A 81 -14.47 -3.35 10.70
CA LYS A 81 -14.57 -4.46 11.68
C LYS A 81 -14.04 -4.07 13.05
N LYS A 82 -12.96 -3.27 13.13
CA LYS A 82 -12.47 -2.73 14.42
C LYS A 82 -13.50 -1.80 15.08
N SER A 83 -14.19 -0.98 14.30
CA SER A 83 -15.23 -0.06 14.80
C SER A 83 -16.50 -0.77 15.31
N LYS A 84 -16.90 -1.91 14.73
CA LYS A 84 -18.08 -2.67 15.17
C LYS A 84 -17.87 -3.52 16.43
N SER A 85 -16.65 -3.61 16.97
CA SER A 85 -16.37 -4.44 18.16
C SER A 85 -16.61 -3.74 19.50
N PHE A 86 -17.13 -2.51 19.52
CA PHE A 86 -17.56 -1.81 20.73
C PHE A 86 -19.05 -1.44 20.64
N HIS A 87 -19.92 -2.41 20.86
CA HIS A 87 -21.27 -2.15 21.34
C HIS A 87 -21.52 -3.18 22.45
N ILE A 88 -21.49 -2.68 23.68
CA ILE A 88 -21.99 -3.34 24.91
C ILE A 88 -23.51 -3.40 24.85
#